data_AF-A0A7M3LV89-F1
#
_entry.id   AF-A0A7M3LV89-F1
#
_cell.length_a   1.000
_cell.length_b   1.000
_cell.length_c   1.000
_cell.angle_alpha   90.00
_cell.angle_beta   90.00
_cell.angle_gamma   90.00
#
_symmetry.space_group_name_H-M   'P 1'
#
loop_
_entity.id
_entity.type
_entity.pdbx_description
1 polymer ?
#
loop_
_entity_poly.entity_id
_entity_poly.type
_entity_poly.pdbx_seq_one_letter_code
_entity_poly.pdbx_strand_id
1 'polypeptide(L)'
;MNDQTLPHDDYITAVADALDGYGITVADGGTSENDDLLDGWITFAPSSVNADAWPHGVILGWDQRNGWTLIEQGGGRNVDPLDPTAVCTFTSPQQVAFPVANALRGRMASGPSTNDGTWTWDPRPLEAAVAAWEKGES
;
A
#
# COMPACT_ATOMS: atom_id res chain seq x y z
N MET A 1 -23.54 -4.04 -8.33
CA MET A 1 -22.27 -3.63 -7.70
C MET A 1 -22.47 -2.17 -7.39
N ASN A 2 -22.40 -1.77 -6.12
CA ASN A 2 -22.53 -0.37 -5.77
C ASN A 2 -21.27 0.32 -6.30
N ASP A 3 -21.41 1.22 -7.28
CA ASP A 3 -20.39 2.15 -7.78
C ASP A 3 -20.12 3.24 -6.72
N GLN A 4 -19.89 2.82 -5.47
CA GLN A 4 -19.65 3.76 -4.38
C GLN A 4 -18.15 3.95 -4.26
N THR A 5 -17.69 5.14 -4.65
CA THR A 5 -16.31 5.59 -4.44
C THR A 5 -16.01 5.58 -2.95
N LEU A 6 -14.95 4.89 -2.54
CA LEU A 6 -14.48 4.85 -1.16
C LEU A 6 -13.46 5.98 -0.90
N PRO A 7 -13.33 6.46 0.36
CA PRO A 7 -12.45 7.58 0.70
C PRO A 7 -10.98 7.42 0.29
N HIS A 8 -10.51 6.17 0.14
CA HIS A 8 -9.12 5.83 -0.13
C HIS A 8 -8.87 5.34 -1.56
N ASP A 9 -9.85 5.38 -2.46
CA ASP A 9 -9.68 4.95 -3.87
C ASP A 9 -8.54 5.69 -4.56
N ASP A 10 -8.54 7.02 -4.46
CA ASP A 10 -7.50 7.88 -5.05
C ASP A 10 -6.13 7.65 -4.41
N TYR A 11 -6.11 7.28 -3.12
CA TYR A 11 -4.87 7.01 -2.40
C TYR A 11 -4.22 5.70 -2.82
N ILE A 12 -5.00 4.62 -2.95
CA ILE A 12 -4.49 3.34 -3.47
C ILE A 12 -4.03 3.50 -4.92
N THR A 13 -4.79 4.26 -5.73
CA THR A 13 -4.39 4.60 -7.11
C THR A 13 -3.07 5.36 -7.13
N ALA A 14 -2.90 6.38 -6.29
CA ALA A 14 -1.66 7.16 -6.24
C ALA A 14 -0.45 6.31 -5.81
N VAL A 15 -0.63 5.31 -4.95
CA VAL A 15 0.42 4.35 -4.56
C VAL A 15 0.76 3.44 -5.74
N ALA A 16 -0.23 2.94 -6.47
CA ALA A 16 -0.02 2.16 -7.69
C ALA A 16 0.78 2.95 -8.73
N ASP A 17 0.45 4.23 -8.94
CA ASP A 17 1.18 5.12 -9.85
C ASP A 17 2.63 5.38 -9.38
N ALA A 18 2.82 5.58 -8.07
CA ALA A 18 4.15 5.79 -7.51
C ALA A 18 5.06 4.55 -7.69
N LEU A 19 4.49 3.34 -7.65
CA LEU A 19 5.21 2.09 -7.88
C LEU A 19 5.76 1.99 -9.32
N ASP A 20 5.04 2.49 -10.32
CA ASP A 20 5.52 2.55 -11.70
C ASP A 20 6.80 3.42 -11.82
N GLY A 21 6.87 4.53 -11.07
CA GLY A 21 8.06 5.36 -10.96
C GLY A 21 9.31 4.63 -10.43
N TYR A 22 9.13 3.51 -9.73
CA TYR A 22 10.21 2.63 -9.27
C TYR A 22 10.43 1.40 -10.17
N GLY A 23 9.75 1.32 -11.32
CA GLY A 23 9.81 0.21 -12.26
C GLY A 23 9.11 -1.06 -11.77
N ILE A 24 8.10 -0.90 -10.90
CA ILE A 24 7.26 -2.00 -10.43
C ILE A 24 5.96 -1.98 -11.23
N THR A 25 5.70 -3.06 -11.96
CA THR A 25 4.46 -3.21 -12.74
C THR A 25 3.37 -3.76 -11.83
N VAL A 26 2.34 -2.95 -11.58
CA VAL A 26 1.11 -3.37 -10.91
C VAL A 26 0.31 -4.26 -11.85
N ALA A 27 -0.15 -5.42 -11.36
CA ALA A 27 -1.02 -6.32 -12.11
C ALA A 27 -2.50 -6.01 -11.88
N ASP A 28 -2.86 -5.65 -10.65
CA ASP A 28 -4.22 -5.28 -10.24
C ASP A 28 -4.15 -4.39 -8.98
N GLY A 29 -5.07 -3.42 -8.84
CA GLY A 29 -5.20 -2.54 -7.67
C GLY A 29 -6.65 -2.17 -7.34
N GLY A 30 -6.99 -1.98 -6.05
CA GLY A 30 -8.38 -1.71 -5.66
C GLY A 30 -8.64 -1.70 -4.16
N THR A 31 -9.89 -1.42 -3.83
CA THR A 31 -10.36 -1.05 -2.49
C THR A 31 -11.58 -1.85 -2.10
N SER A 32 -11.78 -1.99 -0.80
CA SER A 32 -12.97 -2.61 -0.21
C SER A 32 -13.30 -2.00 1.13
N GLU A 33 -14.54 -2.21 1.56
CA GLU A 33 -14.97 -2.05 2.96
C GLU A 33 -15.34 -3.44 3.52
N ASN A 34 -14.86 -3.76 4.72
CA ASN A 34 -15.17 -5.02 5.40
C ASN A 34 -15.28 -4.78 6.91
N ASP A 35 -16.40 -5.18 7.53
CA ASP A 35 -16.62 -5.04 8.98
C ASP A 35 -16.23 -3.64 9.55
N ASP A 36 -16.73 -2.57 8.92
CA ASP A 36 -16.43 -1.18 9.28
C ASP A 36 -14.95 -0.78 9.16
N LEU A 37 -14.23 -1.43 8.24
CA LEU A 37 -12.82 -1.18 7.92
C LEU A 37 -12.64 -0.91 6.44
N LEU A 38 -12.00 0.20 6.09
CA LEU A 38 -11.51 0.48 4.75
C LEU A 38 -10.18 -0.23 4.53
N ASP A 39 -10.15 -1.04 3.49
CA ASP A 39 -9.00 -1.86 3.09
C ASP A 39 -8.65 -1.61 1.62
N GLY A 40 -7.36 -1.75 1.29
CA GLY A 40 -6.86 -1.70 -0.07
C GLY A 40 -5.87 -2.82 -0.34
N TRP A 41 -5.76 -3.21 -1.60
CA TRP A 41 -4.72 -4.13 -2.05
C TRP A 41 -4.09 -3.66 -3.36
N ILE A 42 -2.87 -4.13 -3.58
CA ILE A 42 -2.15 -4.02 -4.85
C ILE A 42 -1.44 -5.36 -5.09
N THR A 43 -1.59 -5.91 -6.28
CA THR A 43 -0.87 -7.09 -6.74
C THR A 43 0.12 -6.71 -7.84
N PHE A 44 1.16 -7.52 -8.01
CA PHE A 44 2.29 -7.20 -8.88
C PHE A 44 2.42 -8.19 -10.02
N ALA A 45 2.89 -7.72 -11.16
CA ALA A 45 3.27 -8.61 -12.25
C ALA A 45 4.43 -9.52 -11.80
N PRO A 46 4.45 -10.81 -12.21
CA PRO A 46 5.52 -11.73 -11.82
C PRO A 46 6.92 -11.23 -12.18
N SER A 47 7.06 -10.43 -13.25
CA SER A 47 8.33 -9.84 -13.67
C SER A 47 8.91 -8.81 -12.68
N SER A 48 8.08 -8.26 -11.79
CA SER A 48 8.50 -7.27 -10.78
C SER A 48 8.77 -7.89 -9.41
N VAL A 49 8.57 -9.20 -9.25
CA VAL A 49 8.70 -9.92 -7.99
C VAL A 49 9.89 -10.88 -8.06
N ASN A 50 10.79 -10.79 -7.09
CA ASN A 50 11.87 -11.76 -6.93
C ASN A 50 11.28 -13.08 -6.39
N ALA A 51 11.25 -14.10 -7.24
CA ALA A 51 10.69 -15.42 -6.92
C ALA A 51 11.49 -16.20 -5.85
N ASP A 52 12.77 -15.89 -5.64
CA ASP A 52 13.55 -16.52 -4.56
C ASP A 52 13.15 -15.96 -3.19
N ALA A 53 12.76 -14.68 -3.16
CA ALA A 53 12.30 -14.01 -1.95
C ALA A 53 10.80 -14.22 -1.69
N TRP A 54 10.01 -14.32 -2.77
CA TRP A 54 8.54 -14.43 -2.74
C TRP A 54 8.08 -15.59 -3.65
N PRO A 55 8.33 -16.84 -3.24
CA PRO A 55 8.12 -18.02 -4.10
C PRO A 55 6.67 -18.22 -4.52
N HIS A 56 5.73 -17.68 -3.75
CA HIS A 56 4.30 -17.79 -4.06
C HIS A 56 3.68 -16.48 -4.56
N GLY A 57 4.48 -15.41 -4.67
CA GLY A 57 3.98 -14.07 -4.95
C GLY A 57 3.68 -13.28 -3.69
N VAL A 58 3.32 -12.01 -3.86
CA VAL A 58 3.15 -11.06 -2.77
C VAL A 58 2.08 -10.03 -3.11
N ILE A 59 1.32 -9.62 -2.11
CA ILE A 59 0.30 -8.57 -2.16
C ILE A 59 0.75 -7.46 -1.23
N LEU A 60 0.62 -6.22 -1.66
CA LEU A 60 0.69 -5.07 -0.77
C LEU A 60 -0.73 -4.77 -0.28
N GLY A 61 -0.95 -4.92 1.02
CA GLY A 61 -2.19 -4.58 1.69
C GLY A 61 -2.08 -3.22 2.39
N TRP A 62 -3.23 -2.57 2.51
CA TRP A 62 -3.43 -1.39 3.35
C TRP A 62 -4.72 -1.54 4.13
N ASP A 63 -4.73 -1.18 5.40
CA ASP A 63 -5.96 -0.95 6.14
C ASP A 63 -5.89 0.33 6.97
N GLN A 64 -7.04 0.98 7.19
CA GLN A 64 -7.08 2.29 7.86
C GLN A 64 -6.57 2.28 9.32
N ARG A 65 -6.43 1.11 9.97
CA ARG A 65 -6.02 0.99 11.38
C ARG A 65 -4.55 0.60 11.53
N ASN A 66 -4.06 -0.33 10.72
CA ASN A 66 -2.70 -0.87 10.83
C ASN A 66 -1.77 -0.40 9.70
N GLY A 67 -2.30 0.25 8.66
CA GLY A 67 -1.51 0.78 7.55
C GLY A 67 -1.03 -0.29 6.60
N TRP A 68 0.21 -0.16 6.13
CA TRP A 68 0.75 -0.94 5.01
C TRP A 68 1.41 -2.25 5.44
N THR A 69 1.08 -3.32 4.73
CA THR A 69 1.63 -4.67 4.96
C THR A 69 1.97 -5.38 3.65
N LEU A 70 2.96 -6.27 3.69
CA LEU A 70 3.26 -7.22 2.63
C LEU A 70 2.71 -8.59 3.03
N ILE A 71 1.99 -9.23 2.13
CA ILE A 71 1.28 -10.49 2.37
C ILE A 71 1.73 -11.51 1.33
N GLU A 72 2.40 -12.59 1.75
CA GLU A 72 2.81 -13.65 0.83
C GLU A 72 1.60 -14.50 0.36
N GLN A 73 1.46 -14.68 -0.96
CA GLN A 73 0.33 -15.38 -1.56
C GLN A 73 0.45 -16.91 -1.41
N GLY A 74 0.18 -17.47 -0.24
CA GLY A 74 0.16 -18.94 -0.04
C GLY A 74 0.81 -19.43 1.25
N GLY A 75 1.43 -18.53 2.00
CA GLY A 75 1.82 -18.76 3.39
C GLY A 75 0.67 -18.42 4.33
N GLY A 76 0.34 -19.29 5.28
CA GLY A 76 -0.82 -19.07 6.17
C GLY A 76 -0.71 -17.86 7.11
N ARG A 77 0.46 -17.21 7.23
CA ARG A 77 0.72 -16.14 8.22
C ARG A 77 1.84 -15.15 7.89
N ASN A 78 2.34 -15.07 6.65
CA ASN A 78 3.45 -14.17 6.34
C ASN A 78 2.89 -12.78 5.97
N VAL A 79 2.40 -12.09 7.00
CA VAL A 79 2.00 -10.68 6.96
C VAL A 79 3.08 -9.88 7.66
N ASP A 80 3.85 -9.14 6.88
CA ASP A 80 4.96 -8.32 7.37
C ASP A 80 4.59 -6.83 7.26
N PRO A 81 4.66 -6.04 8.34
CA PRO A 81 4.53 -4.60 8.25
C PRO A 81 5.53 -4.02 7.26
N LEU A 82 5.07 -3.15 6.36
CA LEU A 82 5.95 -2.49 5.41
C LEU A 82 6.77 -1.42 6.14
N ASP A 83 8.09 -1.63 6.25
CA ASP A 83 9.06 -0.70 6.87
C ASP A 83 8.47 0.14 8.03
N PRO A 84 8.21 -0.47 9.19
CA PRO A 84 7.45 0.17 10.28
C PRO A 84 8.17 1.38 10.90
N THR A 85 9.43 1.64 10.51
CA THR A 85 10.18 2.81 10.95
C THR A 85 10.04 4.01 10.02
N ALA A 86 9.61 3.77 8.77
CA ALA A 86 9.52 4.79 7.73
C ALA A 86 8.11 4.96 7.17
N VAL A 87 7.23 3.96 7.30
CA VAL A 87 5.87 3.98 6.76
C VAL A 87 4.84 3.94 7.90
N CYS A 88 3.89 4.85 7.83
CA CYS A 88 2.70 4.93 8.66
C CYS A 88 1.44 4.75 7.79
N THR A 89 0.27 4.72 8.42
CA THR A 89 -1.03 4.51 7.74
C THR A 89 -1.27 5.47 6.56
N PHE A 90 -1.03 6.77 6.76
CA PHE A 90 -1.30 7.82 5.77
C PHE A 90 0.00 8.42 5.18
N THR A 91 1.00 7.58 4.99
CA THR A 91 2.29 7.99 4.41
C THR A 91 2.16 8.35 2.93
N SER A 92 3.04 9.23 2.44
CA SER A 92 3.01 9.62 1.02
C SER A 92 3.17 8.42 0.08
N PRO A 93 2.46 8.39 -1.07
CA PRO A 93 2.54 7.29 -2.03
C PRO A 93 3.98 6.94 -2.44
N GLN A 94 4.84 7.93 -2.64
CA GLN A 94 6.25 7.72 -3.00
C GLN A 94 7.05 7.07 -1.87
N GLN A 95 6.75 7.43 -0.62
CA GLN A 95 7.38 6.84 0.56
C GLN A 95 6.89 5.42 0.86
N VAL A 96 5.71 5.04 0.37
CA VAL A 96 5.24 3.64 0.36
C VAL A 96 5.91 2.87 -0.78
N ALA A 97 5.98 3.45 -1.98
CA ALA A 97 6.49 2.76 -3.16
C ALA A 97 7.99 2.39 -3.04
N PHE A 98 8.81 3.22 -2.41
CA PHE A 98 10.24 2.95 -2.20
C PHE A 98 10.52 1.64 -1.42
N PRO A 99 10.03 1.46 -0.17
CA PRO A 99 10.24 0.22 0.59
C PRO A 99 9.61 -0.98 -0.11
N VAL A 100 8.45 -0.83 -0.77
CA VAL A 100 7.83 -1.91 -1.55
C VAL A 100 8.76 -2.36 -2.67
N ALA A 101 9.27 -1.44 -3.48
CA ALA A 101 10.16 -1.78 -4.59
C ALA A 101 11.44 -2.48 -4.11
N ASN A 102 11.95 -2.15 -2.92
CA ASN A 102 13.08 -2.87 -2.31
C ASN A 102 12.67 -4.27 -1.85
N ALA A 103 11.55 -4.40 -1.14
CA ALA A 103 11.05 -5.68 -0.65
C ALA A 103 10.75 -6.67 -1.79
N LEU A 104 10.11 -6.21 -2.88
CA LEU A 104 9.85 -7.01 -4.07
C LEU A 104 11.13 -7.52 -4.74
N ARG A 105 12.26 -6.81 -4.58
CA ARG A 105 13.58 -7.22 -5.07
C ARG A 105 14.35 -8.12 -4.10
N GLY A 106 13.74 -8.49 -2.97
CA GLY A 106 14.34 -9.31 -1.91
C GLY A 106 15.12 -8.52 -0.85
N ARG A 107 14.89 -7.20 -0.75
CA ARG A 107 15.56 -6.32 0.23
C ARG A 107 14.52 -5.79 1.22
N MET A 108 14.29 -6.54 2.30
CA MET A 108 13.27 -6.22 3.31
C MET A 108 13.58 -4.97 4.15
N ALA A 109 14.83 -4.50 4.16
CA ALA A 109 15.23 -3.25 4.78
C ALA A 109 15.57 -2.23 3.69
N SER A 110 14.78 -1.15 3.61
CA SER A 110 14.93 -0.06 2.64
C SER A 110 16.12 0.86 2.97
N GLY A 111 16.47 0.95 4.25
CA GLY A 111 17.29 2.06 4.76
C GLY A 111 16.48 3.37 4.80
N PRO A 112 17.11 4.52 5.09
CA PRO A 112 16.38 5.79 5.19
C PRO A 112 15.79 6.20 3.84
N SER A 113 14.47 6.37 3.78
CA SER A 113 13.82 7.09 2.69
C SER A 113 13.95 8.58 2.91
N THR A 114 14.78 9.26 2.11
CA THR A 114 14.90 10.73 2.17
C THR A 114 14.04 11.36 1.09
N ASN A 115 13.03 12.12 1.49
CA ASN A 115 12.36 13.08 0.62
C ASN A 115 13.37 14.17 0.24
N ASP A 116 13.66 14.33 -1.05
CA ASP A 116 14.52 15.38 -1.60
C ASP A 116 13.80 16.74 -1.74
N GLY A 117 12.58 16.83 -1.20
CA GLY A 117 11.70 17.99 -1.30
C GLY A 117 10.70 17.90 -2.45
N THR A 118 10.74 16.83 -3.25
CA THR A 118 9.81 16.65 -4.38
C THR A 118 8.48 16.03 -3.98
N TRP A 119 8.38 15.38 -2.81
CA TRP A 119 7.11 14.80 -2.36
C TRP A 119 6.25 15.89 -1.72
N THR A 120 5.18 16.25 -2.42
CA THR A 120 4.25 17.33 -2.05
C THR A 120 2.94 16.81 -1.44
N TRP A 121 2.92 15.54 -1.04
CA TRP A 121 1.74 14.87 -0.48
C TRP A 121 1.32 15.45 0.87
N ASP A 122 0.02 15.66 1.03
CA ASP A 122 -0.62 16.06 2.29
C ASP A 122 -1.65 14.98 2.68
N PRO A 123 -1.48 14.29 3.83
CA PRO A 123 -2.41 13.23 4.23
C PRO A 123 -3.73 13.75 4.80
N ARG A 124 -3.80 15.01 5.22
CA ARG A 124 -4.95 15.56 5.96
C ARG A 124 -6.30 15.42 5.22
N PRO A 125 -6.40 15.62 3.89
CA PRO A 125 -7.65 15.41 3.18
C PRO A 125 -8.15 13.96 3.24
N LEU A 126 -7.24 12.99 3.09
CA LEU A 126 -7.56 11.57 3.18
C LEU A 126 -7.98 11.20 4.60
N GLU A 127 -7.21 11.62 5.61
CA GLU A 127 -7.54 11.41 7.02
C GLU A 127 -8.93 11.97 7.36
N ALA A 128 -9.25 13.16 6.88
CA ALA A 128 -10.56 13.77 7.08
C ALA A 128 -11.69 13.01 6.38
N ALA A 129 -11.45 12.48 5.18
CA ALA A 129 -12.42 11.68 4.43
C ALA A 129 -12.70 10.33 5.11
N VAL A 130 -11.66 9.64 5.56
CA VAL A 130 -11.78 8.40 6.35
C VAL A 130 -12.53 8.66 7.65
N ALA A 131 -12.17 9.70 8.40
CA ALA A 131 -12.84 10.05 9.65
C ALA A 131 -14.31 10.50 9.46
N ALA A 132 -14.66 11.04 8.29
CA ALA A 132 -16.03 11.37 7.94
C ALA A 132 -16.86 10.11 7.62
N TRP A 133 -16.25 9.16 6.89
CA TRP A 133 -16.85 7.86 6.61
C TRP A 133 -17.13 7.07 7.90
N GLU A 134 -16.15 6.98 8.81
CA GLU A 134 -16.33 6.29 10.11
C GLU A 134 -17.51 6.85 10.93
N LYS A 135 -17.76 8.17 10.84
CA LYS A 135 -18.88 8.83 11.52
C LYS A 135 -20.23 8.62 10.83
N GLY A 136 -20.22 8.36 9.51
CA GLY A 136 -21.41 8.10 8.72
C GLY A 136 -21.93 6.67 8.88
N GLU A 137 -21.05 5.74 9.24
CA GLU A 137 -21.36 4.32 9.52
C GLU A 137 -21.75 4.06 11.00
N SER A 138 -21.67 5.08 11.87
CA SER A 138 -21.99 5.00 13.32
C SER A 138 -23.47 5.25 13.67
#